data_AF-A0AA38GQR2-F1
#
_entry.id   AF-A0AA38GQR2-F1
#
_cell.length_a   1.000
_cell.length_b   1.000
_cell.length_c   1.000
_cell.angle_alpha   90.00
_cell.angle_beta   90.00
_cell.angle_gamma   90.00
#
_symmetry.space_group_name_H-M   'P 1'
#
loop_
_entity.id
_entity.type
_entity.pdbx_description
1 polymer ?
#
loop_
_entity_poly.entity_id
_entity_poly.type
_entity_poly.pdbx_seq_one_letter_code
_entity_poly.pdbx_strand_id
1 'polypeptide(L)'
;MPEMGGESEMEKEEGKGKEVPVSLDNLRDKNLMQLKKLNTAIFPVRYNDKYYSDALSSRDFTKLAYYSDICVGSIACRLEKKEGGSVHVYIMTLGVLAPYRGLGI
;
A
#
# COMPACT_ATOMS: atom_id res chain seq x y z
N MET A 1 -10.57 -49.90 21.86
CA MET A 1 -11.36 -49.13 22.84
C MET A 1 -10.53 -48.97 24.12
N PRO A 2 -10.19 -47.76 24.61
CA PRO A 2 -10.25 -46.44 23.97
C PRO A 2 -9.04 -46.19 23.03
N GLU A 3 -8.86 -44.95 22.56
CA GLU A 3 -8.07 -44.57 21.37
C GLU A 3 -7.41 -43.16 21.50
N MET A 4 -6.53 -42.79 20.53
CA MET A 4 -5.95 -41.45 20.21
C MET A 4 -4.61 -40.99 20.82
N GLY A 5 -3.94 -40.10 20.09
CA GLY A 5 -2.67 -39.43 20.41
C GLY A 5 -1.56 -39.81 19.42
N GLY A 6 -1.55 -39.35 18.17
CA GLY A 6 -1.81 -37.99 17.72
C GLY A 6 -0.51 -37.48 17.11
N GLU A 7 -0.34 -37.70 15.79
CA GLU A 7 0.88 -37.33 15.07
C GLU A 7 0.99 -35.79 15.06
N SER A 8 1.94 -35.27 15.84
CA SER A 8 2.21 -33.84 15.91
C SER A 8 2.88 -33.39 14.61
N GLU A 9 2.10 -32.76 13.72
CA GLU A 9 2.61 -32.12 12.52
C GLU A 9 3.66 -31.07 12.92
N MET A 10 4.90 -31.26 12.45
CA MET A 10 5.95 -30.25 12.60
C MET A 10 5.64 -29.07 11.67
N GLU A 11 4.98 -28.05 12.21
CA GLU A 11 4.95 -26.73 11.57
C GLU A 11 6.40 -26.25 11.38
N LYS A 12 6.80 -26.06 10.12
CA LYS A 12 8.11 -25.49 9.79
C LYS A 12 8.10 -24.00 10.12
N GLU A 13 8.98 -23.57 11.01
CA GLU A 13 9.33 -22.14 11.09
C GLU A 13 10.01 -21.71 9.78
N GLU A 14 9.25 -21.07 8.88
CA GLU A 14 9.84 -20.17 7.90
C GLU A 14 10.30 -18.89 8.60
N GLY A 15 11.45 -18.36 8.18
CA GLY A 15 12.19 -17.36 8.93
C GLY A 15 11.39 -16.07 9.18
N LYS A 16 11.23 -15.71 10.46
CA LYS A 16 10.72 -14.41 10.92
C LYS A 16 11.64 -13.26 10.46
N GLY A 17 11.50 -12.86 9.19
CA GLY A 17 11.57 -11.44 8.87
C GLY A 17 10.57 -10.74 9.77
N LYS A 18 11.00 -9.69 10.49
CA LYS A 18 10.12 -9.00 11.44
C LYS A 18 8.90 -8.50 10.68
N GLU A 19 7.73 -9.09 10.93
CA GLU A 19 6.47 -8.63 10.36
C GLU A 19 6.26 -7.18 10.80
N VAL A 20 6.47 -6.27 9.86
CA VAL A 20 6.29 -4.85 10.09
C VAL A 20 4.78 -4.61 10.06
N PRO A 21 4.16 -4.11 11.16
CA PRO A 21 2.72 -3.96 11.25
C PRO A 21 2.23 -2.82 10.34
N VAL A 22 2.15 -3.12 9.04
CA VAL A 22 1.68 -2.23 7.98
C VAL A 22 0.24 -2.58 7.62
N SER A 23 -0.66 -1.61 7.82
CA SER A 23 -2.03 -1.68 7.32
C SER A 23 -2.16 -0.91 6.01
N LEU A 24 -2.84 -1.49 5.02
CA LEU A 24 -3.12 -0.83 3.74
C LEU A 24 -4.59 -0.41 3.65
N ASP A 25 -4.86 0.89 3.47
CA ASP A 25 -6.21 1.41 3.21
C ASP A 25 -6.35 1.89 1.75
N ASN A 26 -7.59 1.89 1.25
CA ASN A 26 -7.93 2.44 -0.06
C ASN A 26 -7.96 3.98 0.00
N LEU A 27 -7.50 4.64 -1.07
CA LEU A 27 -7.71 6.09 -1.20
C LEU A 27 -9.20 6.40 -1.39
N ARG A 28 -9.67 7.34 -0.57
CA ARG A 28 -11.05 7.82 -0.47
C ARG A 28 -11.01 9.34 -0.31
N ASP A 29 -12.10 10.00 -0.66
CA ASP A 29 -12.20 11.47 -0.59
C ASP A 29 -11.95 11.99 0.85
N LYS A 30 -12.28 11.18 1.87
CA LYS A 30 -12.01 11.43 3.30
C LYS A 30 -10.53 11.38 3.70
N ASN A 31 -9.71 10.53 3.09
CA ASN A 31 -8.27 10.37 3.43
C ASN A 31 -7.33 11.03 2.39
N LEU A 32 -7.87 11.66 1.33
CA LEU A 32 -7.12 12.39 0.31
C LEU A 32 -6.14 13.43 0.86
N MET A 33 -6.50 14.10 1.96
CA MET A 33 -5.64 15.08 2.63
C MET A 33 -4.37 14.44 3.24
N GLN A 34 -4.40 13.15 3.58
CA GLN A 34 -3.21 12.43 4.03
C GLN A 34 -2.25 12.19 2.85
N LEU A 35 -2.77 11.77 1.69
CA LEU A 35 -1.96 11.67 0.45
C LEU A 35 -1.35 13.01 0.04
N LYS A 36 -2.12 14.11 0.10
CA LYS A 36 -1.61 15.47 -0.18
C LYS A 36 -0.45 15.85 0.74
N LYS A 37 -0.55 15.55 2.04
CA LYS A 37 0.52 15.80 3.03
C LYS A 37 1.73 14.90 2.79
N LEU A 38 1.53 13.59 2.60
CA LEU A 38 2.59 12.63 2.29
C LEU A 38 3.39 13.04 1.05
N ASN A 39 2.70 13.33 -0.05
CA ASN A 39 3.36 13.75 -1.29
C ASN A 39 4.22 15.01 -1.09
N THR A 40 3.73 15.99 -0.32
CA THR A 40 4.47 17.23 -0.02
C THR A 40 5.68 17.00 0.89
N ALA A 41 5.68 15.94 1.70
CA ALA A 41 6.78 15.57 2.59
C ALA A 41 7.80 14.62 1.93
N ILE A 42 7.37 13.78 0.99
CA ILE A 42 8.21 12.78 0.32
C ILE A 42 8.84 13.34 -0.96
N PHE A 43 8.10 14.15 -1.73
CA PHE A 43 8.53 14.65 -3.03
C PHE A 43 8.67 16.18 -3.01
N PRO A 44 9.72 16.75 -3.63
CA PRO A 44 9.86 18.21 -3.77
C PRO A 44 8.88 18.81 -4.79
N VAL A 45 8.12 17.98 -5.52
CA VAL A 45 7.18 18.39 -6.58
C VAL A 45 5.76 18.51 -6.01
N ARG A 46 5.10 19.63 -6.30
CA ARG A 46 3.67 19.81 -5.98
C ARG A 46 2.78 19.22 -7.07
N TYR A 47 2.12 18.11 -6.76
CA TYR A 47 1.09 17.54 -7.63
C TYR A 47 -0.19 18.40 -7.63
N ASN A 48 -0.84 18.47 -8.79
CA ASN A 48 -2.09 19.21 -8.99
C ASN A 48 -3.33 18.34 -8.67
N ASP A 49 -4.52 18.95 -8.64
CA ASP A 49 -5.77 18.22 -8.35
C ASP A 49 -6.11 17.14 -9.38
N LYS A 50 -5.67 17.26 -10.64
CA LYS A 50 -5.85 16.20 -11.64
C LYS A 50 -5.19 14.89 -11.21
N TYR A 51 -3.96 14.93 -10.71
CA TYR A 51 -3.27 13.75 -10.17
C TYR A 51 -4.08 13.09 -9.04
N TYR A 52 -4.65 13.89 -8.13
CA TYR A 52 -5.45 13.38 -7.02
C TYR A 52 -6.78 12.76 -7.49
N SER A 53 -7.41 13.33 -8.53
CA SER A 53 -8.58 12.76 -9.19
C SER A 53 -8.29 11.47 -9.96
N ASP A 54 -7.16 11.38 -10.68
CA ASP A 54 -6.72 10.15 -11.37
C ASP A 54 -6.45 9.02 -10.34
N ALA A 55 -5.82 9.34 -9.20
CA ALA A 55 -5.58 8.42 -8.10
C ALA A 55 -6.89 7.96 -7.42
N LEU A 56 -7.81 8.89 -7.17
CA LEU A 56 -9.17 8.60 -6.66
C LEU A 56 -10.07 7.86 -7.65
N SER A 57 -9.74 7.83 -8.93
CA SER A 57 -10.42 7.01 -9.93
C SER A 57 -9.90 5.57 -9.93
N SER A 58 -8.67 5.36 -9.44
CA SER A 58 -7.96 4.08 -9.42
C SER A 58 -7.88 3.51 -7.99
N ARG A 59 -9.00 3.54 -7.26
CA ARG A 59 -9.09 3.26 -5.81
C ARG A 59 -8.55 1.89 -5.41
N ASP A 60 -8.70 0.89 -6.28
CA ASP A 60 -8.29 -0.49 -6.00
C ASP A 60 -6.76 -0.67 -6.03
N PHE A 61 -6.07 0.17 -6.81
CA PHE A 61 -4.61 0.14 -7.01
C PHE A 61 -3.88 1.25 -6.25
N THR A 62 -4.61 2.25 -5.76
CA THR A 62 -4.06 3.36 -4.98
C THR A 62 -4.27 3.08 -3.49
N LYS A 63 -3.18 2.80 -2.77
CA LYS A 63 -3.19 2.44 -1.35
C LYS A 63 -2.40 3.44 -0.52
N LEU A 64 -2.88 3.66 0.70
CA LEU A 64 -2.16 4.35 1.77
C LEU A 64 -1.61 3.31 2.74
N ALA A 65 -0.32 3.42 3.09
CA ALA A 65 0.35 2.55 4.03
C ALA A 65 0.41 3.21 5.42
N TYR A 66 -0.07 2.49 6.43
CA TYR A 66 -0.11 2.92 7.82
C TYR A 66 0.79 2.03 8.66
N TYR A 67 1.66 2.64 9.46
CA TYR A 67 2.48 1.95 10.44
C TYR A 67 2.08 2.47 11.83
N SER A 68 1.61 1.58 12.70
CA SER A 68 1.06 1.95 14.02
C SER A 68 0.06 3.12 13.94
N ASP A 69 -0.95 2.98 13.08
CA ASP A 69 -2.01 3.96 12.77
C ASP A 69 -1.55 5.31 12.15
N ILE A 70 -0.24 5.52 11.97
CA ILE A 70 0.30 6.71 11.29
C ILE A 70 0.43 6.42 9.80
N CYS A 71 -0.11 7.31 8.97
CA CYS A 71 0.06 7.22 7.51
C CYS A 71 1.52 7.57 7.14
N VAL A 72 2.29 6.57 6.71
CA VAL A 72 3.75 6.68 6.49
C VAL A 72 4.17 6.54 5.02
N GLY A 73 3.29 6.05 4.16
CA GLY A 73 3.58 5.87 2.74
C GLY A 73 2.33 5.79 1.89
N SER A 74 2.54 5.80 0.58
CA SER A 74 1.47 5.69 -0.40
C SER A 74 1.99 5.17 -1.74
N ILE A 75 1.15 4.38 -2.40
CA ILE A 75 1.24 4.08 -3.82
C ILE A 75 0.03 4.71 -4.52
N ALA A 76 0.26 5.50 -5.56
CA ALA A 76 -0.80 6.07 -6.37
C ALA A 76 -0.66 5.62 -7.82
N CYS A 77 -1.72 4.96 -8.30
CA CYS A 77 -1.77 4.35 -9.60
C CYS A 77 -2.80 5.05 -10.48
N ARG A 78 -2.62 4.94 -11.80
CA ARG A 78 -3.59 5.35 -12.82
C ARG A 78 -3.83 4.17 -13.75
N LEU A 79 -5.09 3.83 -13.99
CA LEU A 79 -5.46 2.79 -14.95
C LEU A 79 -5.62 3.37 -16.35
N GLU A 80 -4.87 2.83 -17.31
CA GLU A 80 -4.98 3.17 -18.73
C GLU A 80 -5.45 1.94 -19.51
N LYS A 81 -6.69 1.99 -19.99
CA LYS A 81 -7.27 0.96 -20.86
C LYS A 81 -6.77 1.23 -22.29
N LYS A 82 -6.17 0.23 -22.93
CA LYS A 82 -5.78 0.29 -24.34
C LYS A 82 -6.77 -0.46 -25.21
N GLU A 83 -6.79 -0.11 -26.51
CA GLU A 83 -7.51 -0.86 -27.53
C GLU A 83 -7.05 -2.34 -27.51
N GLY A 84 -8.00 -3.26 -27.72
CA GLY A 84 -7.79 -4.69 -27.50
C GLY A 84 -8.02 -5.17 -26.06
N GLY A 85 -8.47 -4.31 -25.15
CA GLY A 85 -8.94 -4.72 -23.81
C GLY A 85 -7.85 -4.92 -22.75
N SER A 86 -6.58 -4.65 -23.08
CA SER A 86 -5.48 -4.67 -22.12
C SER A 86 -5.53 -3.45 -21.19
N VAL A 87 -5.24 -3.66 -19.90
CA VAL A 87 -5.18 -2.60 -18.88
C VAL A 87 -3.72 -2.42 -18.45
N HIS A 88 -3.22 -1.19 -18.59
CA HIS A 88 -1.90 -0.80 -18.08
C HIS A 88 -2.08 -0.09 -16.75
N VAL A 89 -1.31 -0.47 -15.73
CA VAL A 89 -1.25 0.21 -14.44
C VAL A 89 -0.04 1.12 -14.44
N TYR A 90 -0.26 2.44 -14.50
CA TYR A 90 0.80 3.43 -14.41
C TYR A 90 0.96 3.87 -12.95
N ILE A 91 2.08 3.54 -12.32
CA ILE A 91 2.42 4.01 -10.98
C ILE A 91 2.86 5.48 -11.11
N MET A 92 1.99 6.40 -10.67
CA MET A 92 2.26 7.84 -10.71
C MET A 92 3.20 8.28 -9.58
N THR A 93 3.01 7.72 -8.39
CA THR A 93 3.94 7.85 -7.26
C THR A 93 4.00 6.55 -6.46
N LEU A 94 5.18 6.29 -5.91
CA LEU A 94 5.40 5.30 -4.87
C LEU A 94 6.38 5.93 -3.89
N GLY A 95 6.02 6.00 -2.61
CA GLY A 95 6.83 6.72 -1.65
C GLY A 95 6.52 6.38 -0.21
N VAL A 96 7.57 6.31 0.60
CA VAL A 96 7.54 6.14 2.06
C VAL A 96 8.35 7.27 2.70
N LEU A 97 7.85 7.81 3.82
CA LEU A 97 8.54 8.79 4.64
C LEU A 97 9.94 8.28 5.04
N ALA A 98 10.95 9.16 5.00
CA ALA A 98 12.34 8.77 5.21
C ALA A 98 12.63 7.94 6.48
N PRO A 99 12.01 8.22 7.66
CA PRO A 99 12.23 7.42 8.88
C PRO A 99 11.71 5.99 8.83
N TYR A 100 10.85 5.64 7.86
CA TYR A 100 10.21 4.33 7.75
C TYR A 100 10.69 3.51 6.53
N ARG A 101 11.73 4.01 5.83
CA ARG A 101 12.35 3.28 4.71
C ARG A 101 13.21 2.13 5.22
N GLY A 102 13.31 1.06 4.44
CA GLY A 102 14.03 -0.16 4.83
C GLY A 102 13.26 -1.09 5.79
N LEU A 103 12.00 -0.77 6.11
CA LEU A 103 11.11 -1.59 6.91
C LEU A 103 10.16 -2.48 6.08
N GLY A 104 10.36 -2.60 4.77
CA GLY A 104 9.50 -3.45 3.92
C GLY A 104 8.04 -2.97 3.76
N ILE A 105 7.83 -1.64 3.86
CA ILE A 105 6.55 -0.94 3.64
C ILE A 105 6.34 -0.66 2.15
#